data_AF-A0A538PU04-F1
#
_entry.id   AF-A0A538PU04-F1
#
_cell.length_a   1.000
_cell.length_b   1.000
_cell.length_c   1.000
_cell.angle_alpha   90.00
_cell.angle_beta   90.00
_cell.angle_gamma   90.00
#
_symmetry.space_group_name_H-M   'P 1'
#
loop_
_entity.id
_entity.type
_entity.pdbx_description
1 polymer ?
#
loop_
_entity_poly.entity_id
_entity_poly.type
_entity_poly.pdbx_seq_one_letter_code
_entity_poly.pdbx_strand_id
1 'polypeptide(L)'
;MRRPITSLLAVAALSSFAGLGCTDDPPTPPELRSQISSDLGNVLHETNAAFAGGTASVPGTTALAMVDRVLGSDTTLSLRVHELAAPFVGGDPKADPPANDLIDADAEISYLNDQLFTDANHVGNGVYQVPASLVCSQTTVDASGNPVKTIDPKCADQLAKADLRIRVARDDGALIFAIQVDADHDEPLRFTLTHTSVAVTVDLDGMQRAIVALAAVFGQDVPNIDLAGQATAKLEILGTAKARASITIDRDLSIKAAKTGATLDGPDALVLTSAKANAFSITLDGHAKSGTLALGLGETTLKLPEFTNSKRFELDLPGATATATFAQGQPLALSHIGLGSRTTTVSLSGVRAETIDLNPQDGRAFDATVSVDAATSKETIAVTPRLDLQVSVDHAVLGDTPPVYDITRVQLEGSVRTSDASNQIEVVTGSFGFTTNPAGHGFSASAGQCVTSSSAVDAATGRSYTQYTVGACL
;
A
#
# COMPACT_ATOMS: atom_id res chain seq x y z
N MET A 1 30.34 45.39 -35.29
CA MET A 1 31.72 44.88 -35.39
C MET A 1 32.01 44.01 -34.17
N ARG A 2 32.64 42.85 -34.40
CA ARG A 2 33.00 41.75 -33.46
C ARG A 2 31.85 40.80 -33.02
N ARG A 3 31.64 39.76 -33.83
CA ARG A 3 31.44 38.34 -33.41
C ARG A 3 32.83 37.64 -33.41
N PRO A 4 32.95 36.31 -33.16
CA PRO A 4 32.77 35.57 -31.91
C PRO A 4 34.00 34.68 -31.61
N ILE A 5 34.06 34.01 -30.44
CA ILE A 5 34.82 32.76 -30.30
C ILE A 5 33.91 31.74 -29.62
N THR A 6 33.33 30.90 -30.47
CA THR A 6 32.90 29.52 -30.22
C THR A 6 34.06 28.68 -29.69
N SER A 7 33.89 28.00 -28.55
CA SER A 7 34.78 26.93 -28.10
C SER A 7 33.98 25.75 -27.55
N LEU A 8 33.70 24.78 -28.43
CA LEU A 8 34.24 23.41 -28.35
C LEU A 8 34.05 22.57 -27.07
N LEU A 9 33.02 22.82 -26.26
CA LEU A 9 32.59 21.91 -25.18
C LEU A 9 31.15 21.40 -25.31
N ALA A 10 30.46 21.75 -26.40
CA ALA A 10 29.08 21.35 -26.69
C ALA A 10 28.94 20.23 -27.74
N VAL A 11 30.02 19.51 -28.09
CA VAL A 11 30.01 18.50 -29.18
C VAL A 11 30.62 17.14 -28.77
N ALA A 12 31.02 16.94 -27.50
CA ALA A 12 31.67 15.69 -27.05
C ALA A 12 30.87 14.86 -26.01
N ALA A 13 29.61 15.22 -25.70
CA ALA A 13 28.72 14.42 -24.85
C ALA A 13 27.51 13.82 -25.61
N LEU A 14 27.55 13.87 -26.95
CA LEU A 14 26.56 13.27 -27.87
C LEU A 14 27.05 11.94 -28.48
N SER A 15 28.08 11.31 -27.90
CA SER A 15 28.73 10.11 -28.46
C SER A 15 28.78 8.91 -27.50
N SER A 16 27.81 8.79 -26.58
CA SER A 16 27.68 7.62 -25.69
C SER A 16 26.39 6.81 -25.89
N PHE A 17 25.44 7.26 -26.72
CA PHE A 17 24.26 6.48 -27.12
C PHE A 17 24.56 5.63 -28.37
N ALA A 18 25.51 4.72 -28.22
CA ALA A 18 25.71 3.59 -29.12
C ALA A 18 26.17 2.37 -28.32
N GLY A 19 25.54 2.15 -27.16
CA GLY A 19 25.37 0.81 -26.65
C GLY A 19 24.31 0.12 -27.49
N LEU A 20 24.70 -0.36 -28.68
CA LEU A 20 24.02 -1.46 -29.35
C LEU A 20 24.21 -2.69 -28.46
N GLY A 21 23.52 -2.72 -27.31
CA GLY A 21 23.18 -3.99 -26.71
C GLY A 21 22.39 -4.73 -27.78
N CYS A 22 22.81 -5.93 -28.15
CA CYS A 22 22.04 -6.82 -28.97
C CYS A 22 20.70 -7.03 -28.25
N THR A 23 19.69 -6.21 -28.55
CA THR A 23 18.32 -6.53 -28.18
C THR A 23 18.00 -7.79 -28.97
N ASP A 24 17.84 -8.90 -28.27
CA ASP A 24 17.39 -10.14 -28.87
C ASP A 24 16.16 -9.86 -29.75
N ASP A 25 16.09 -10.51 -30.90
CA ASP A 25 14.91 -10.41 -31.76
C ASP A 25 13.64 -10.65 -30.93
N PRO A 26 12.55 -9.89 -31.17
CA PRO A 26 11.32 -10.06 -30.41
C PRO A 26 10.80 -11.51 -30.57
N PRO A 27 10.24 -12.10 -29.50
CA PRO A 27 9.79 -13.48 -29.54
C PRO A 27 8.69 -13.67 -30.59
N THR A 28 8.74 -14.77 -31.33
CA THR A 28 7.65 -15.14 -32.24
C THR A 28 6.38 -15.48 -31.44
N PRO A 29 5.16 -15.37 -32.01
CA PRO A 29 3.93 -15.68 -31.27
C PRO A 29 3.89 -17.08 -30.64
N PRO A 30 4.37 -18.17 -31.28
CA PRO A 30 4.46 -19.47 -30.62
C PRO A 30 5.43 -19.50 -29.43
N GLU A 31 6.59 -18.87 -29.55
CA GLU A 31 7.57 -18.78 -28.46
C GLU A 31 7.02 -17.97 -27.29
N LEU A 32 6.37 -16.84 -27.58
CA LEU A 32 5.74 -15.99 -26.58
C LEU A 32 4.68 -16.76 -25.79
N ARG A 33 3.74 -17.43 -26.47
CA ARG A 33 2.68 -18.21 -25.81
C ARG A 33 3.26 -19.35 -24.96
N SER A 34 4.30 -20.03 -25.46
CA SER A 34 5.00 -21.07 -24.71
C SER A 34 5.64 -20.52 -23.44
N GLN A 35 6.29 -19.36 -23.52
CA GLN A 35 6.91 -18.69 -22.37
C GLN A 35 5.86 -18.15 -21.39
N ILE A 36 4.74 -17.59 -21.84
CA ILE A 36 3.63 -17.20 -20.95
C ILE A 36 3.13 -18.42 -20.18
N SER A 37 2.82 -19.53 -20.87
CA SER A 37 2.33 -20.74 -20.19
C SER A 37 3.34 -21.31 -19.20
N SER A 38 4.63 -21.32 -19.53
CA SER A 38 5.69 -21.82 -18.65
C SER A 38 5.91 -20.89 -17.45
N ASP A 39 6.20 -19.63 -17.71
CA ASP A 39 6.75 -18.71 -16.72
C ASP A 39 5.65 -18.10 -15.86
N LEU A 40 4.57 -17.60 -16.49
CA LEU A 40 3.42 -17.11 -15.73
C LEU A 40 2.73 -18.27 -15.00
N GLY A 41 2.62 -19.45 -15.62
CA GLY A 41 2.09 -20.65 -14.98
C GLY A 41 2.85 -21.02 -13.71
N ASN A 42 4.19 -21.09 -13.79
CA ASN A 42 5.01 -21.37 -12.63
C ASN A 42 4.82 -20.32 -11.51
N VAL A 43 4.84 -19.03 -11.86
CA VAL A 43 4.63 -17.96 -10.87
C VAL A 43 3.26 -18.06 -10.20
N LEU A 44 2.18 -18.30 -10.95
CA LEU A 44 0.83 -18.39 -10.39
C LEU A 44 0.64 -19.63 -9.52
N HIS A 45 1.10 -20.81 -9.95
CA HIS A 45 0.99 -22.05 -9.17
C HIS A 45 1.79 -22.00 -7.87
N GLU A 46 3.04 -21.53 -7.91
CA GLU A 46 3.88 -21.42 -6.70
C GLU A 46 3.34 -20.35 -5.72
N THR A 47 2.71 -19.31 -6.26
CA THR A 47 2.00 -18.32 -5.44
C THR A 47 0.80 -18.94 -4.73
N ASN A 48 -0.07 -19.66 -5.45
CA ASN A 48 -1.18 -20.39 -4.83
C ASN A 48 -0.69 -21.34 -3.73
N ALA A 49 0.40 -22.08 -3.97
CA ALA A 49 1.00 -22.97 -2.99
C ALA A 49 1.53 -22.23 -1.74
N ALA A 50 2.18 -21.08 -1.92
CA ALA A 50 2.65 -20.25 -0.80
C ALA A 50 1.50 -19.71 0.04
N PHE A 51 0.40 -19.26 -0.59
CA PHE A 51 -0.79 -18.76 0.11
C PHE A 51 -1.52 -19.86 0.87
N ALA A 52 -1.72 -21.03 0.27
CA ALA A 52 -2.44 -22.15 0.87
C ALA A 52 -1.80 -22.63 2.19
N GLY A 53 -0.47 -22.58 2.31
CA GLY A 53 0.23 -22.96 3.54
C GLY A 53 0.52 -21.79 4.50
N GLY A 54 0.73 -20.57 3.99
CA GLY A 54 1.21 -19.43 4.77
C GLY A 54 0.14 -18.74 5.62
N THR A 55 -1.10 -18.68 5.16
CA THR A 55 -2.17 -17.91 5.82
C THR A 55 -2.73 -18.58 7.08
N ALA A 56 -2.59 -19.91 7.21
CA ALA A 56 -3.03 -20.67 8.38
C ALA A 56 -2.31 -20.32 9.69
N SER A 57 -1.27 -19.46 9.63
CA SER A 57 -0.41 -19.11 10.77
C SER A 57 -0.43 -17.62 11.11
N VAL A 58 -1.28 -16.83 10.46
CA VAL A 58 -1.45 -15.41 10.80
C VAL A 58 -2.18 -15.34 12.15
N PRO A 59 -1.64 -14.63 13.15
CA PRO A 59 -2.32 -14.43 14.43
C PRO A 59 -3.72 -13.84 14.21
N GLY A 60 -4.71 -14.35 14.94
CA GLY A 60 -6.10 -13.93 14.79
C GLY A 60 -6.33 -12.44 15.12
N THR A 61 -7.52 -11.95 14.76
CA THR A 61 -7.98 -10.56 14.95
C THR A 61 -7.86 -10.03 16.39
N THR A 62 -7.76 -10.91 17.39
CA THR A 62 -7.61 -10.56 18.81
C THR A 62 -6.34 -9.75 19.10
N ALA A 63 -5.21 -10.09 18.47
CA ALA A 63 -3.93 -9.40 18.69
C ALA A 63 -3.97 -7.95 18.19
N LEU A 64 -4.65 -7.71 17.05
CA LEU A 64 -4.86 -6.37 16.51
C LEU A 64 -5.81 -5.54 17.40
N ALA A 65 -6.88 -6.17 17.89
CA ALA A 65 -7.80 -5.54 18.85
C ALA A 65 -7.08 -5.16 20.16
N MET A 66 -6.07 -5.94 20.60
CA MET A 66 -5.26 -5.60 21.76
C MET A 66 -4.39 -4.37 21.53
N VAL A 67 -3.75 -4.25 20.35
CA VAL A 67 -2.96 -3.06 19.99
C VAL A 67 -3.85 -1.82 19.97
N ASP A 68 -5.01 -1.87 19.31
CA ASP A 68 -5.97 -0.77 19.27
C ASP A 68 -6.39 -0.32 20.68
N ARG A 69 -6.60 -1.29 21.57
CA ARG A 69 -7.00 -1.03 22.94
C ARG A 69 -5.89 -0.47 23.82
N VAL A 70 -4.64 -0.89 23.61
CA VAL A 70 -3.46 -0.34 24.30
C VAL A 70 -3.20 1.10 23.85
N LEU A 71 -3.40 1.39 22.56
CA LEU A 71 -3.24 2.73 22.00
C LEU A 71 -4.43 3.65 22.32
N GLY A 72 -5.52 3.12 22.89
CA GLY A 72 -6.73 3.88 23.20
C GLY A 72 -7.44 4.41 21.94
N SER A 73 -7.20 3.77 20.79
CA SER A 73 -7.64 4.24 19.48
C SER A 73 -8.90 3.53 19.00
N ASP A 74 -10.06 3.91 19.56
CA ASP A 74 -11.36 3.77 18.89
C ASP A 74 -11.49 4.84 17.77
N THR A 75 -10.43 5.02 16.97
CA THR A 75 -10.39 6.04 15.90
C THR A 75 -10.79 5.42 14.58
N THR A 76 -11.34 6.21 13.67
CA THR A 76 -11.70 5.77 12.31
C THR A 76 -10.53 5.20 11.51
N LEU A 77 -9.29 5.46 11.94
CA LEU A 77 -8.08 4.91 11.32
C LEU A 77 -7.89 3.41 11.64
N SER A 78 -8.13 2.97 12.88
CA SER A 78 -7.99 1.55 13.26
C SER A 78 -9.01 0.66 12.55
N LEU A 79 -10.23 1.16 12.35
CA LEU A 79 -11.27 0.50 11.54
C LEU A 79 -10.84 0.32 10.07
N ARG A 80 -10.18 1.32 9.48
CA ARG A 80 -9.70 1.25 8.08
C ARG A 80 -8.49 0.33 7.95
N VAL A 81 -7.58 0.32 8.92
CA VAL A 81 -6.47 -0.65 8.98
C VAL A 81 -7.01 -2.07 9.14
N HIS A 82 -8.04 -2.26 9.96
CA HIS A 82 -8.77 -3.53 10.06
C HIS A 82 -9.43 -3.94 8.74
N GLU A 83 -10.07 -3.02 8.00
CA GLU A 83 -10.63 -3.30 6.66
C GLU A 83 -9.55 -3.66 5.62
N LEU A 84 -8.37 -3.02 5.69
CA LEU A 84 -7.23 -3.34 4.83
C LEU A 84 -6.57 -4.69 5.18
N ALA A 85 -6.59 -5.08 6.46
CA ALA A 85 -6.07 -6.36 6.94
C ALA A 85 -7.10 -7.51 6.83
N ALA A 86 -8.40 -7.20 6.79
CA ALA A 86 -9.48 -8.18 6.75
C ALA A 86 -9.37 -9.22 5.61
N PRO A 87 -8.90 -8.90 4.38
CA PRO A 87 -8.71 -9.90 3.33
C PRO A 87 -7.62 -10.94 3.68
N PHE A 88 -6.68 -10.58 4.55
CA PHE A 88 -5.54 -11.42 4.94
C PHE A 88 -5.78 -12.22 6.23
N VAL A 89 -6.73 -11.77 7.06
CA VAL A 89 -7.04 -12.36 8.38
C VAL A 89 -8.44 -13.00 8.41
N GLY A 90 -9.26 -12.79 7.37
CA GLY A 90 -10.68 -13.12 7.30
C GLY A 90 -11.05 -14.58 7.07
N GLY A 91 -10.24 -15.54 7.52
CA GLY A 91 -10.65 -16.93 7.64
C GLY A 91 -11.26 -17.16 9.01
N ASP A 92 -12.51 -17.63 9.10
CA ASP A 92 -12.96 -18.33 10.31
C ASP A 92 -11.93 -19.42 10.59
N PRO A 93 -11.28 -19.48 11.78
CA PRO A 93 -10.30 -20.53 12.09
C PRO A 93 -10.89 -21.95 12.02
N LYS A 94 -12.20 -22.09 11.81
CA LYS A 94 -12.91 -23.35 11.55
C LYS A 94 -13.47 -23.49 10.12
N ALA A 95 -13.36 -22.49 9.25
CA ALA A 95 -13.70 -22.69 7.84
C ALA A 95 -12.60 -23.53 7.20
N ASP A 96 -13.01 -24.60 6.51
CA ASP A 96 -12.09 -25.35 5.65
C ASP A 96 -11.40 -24.35 4.70
N PRO A 97 -10.07 -24.45 4.49
CA PRO A 97 -9.39 -23.62 3.51
C PRO A 97 -10.15 -23.77 2.18
N PRO A 98 -10.38 -22.67 1.43
CA PRO A 98 -11.08 -22.77 0.16
C PRO A 98 -10.39 -23.85 -0.68
N ALA A 99 -11.14 -24.90 -1.03
CA ALA A 99 -10.62 -26.01 -1.83
C ALA A 99 -10.29 -25.60 -3.27
N ASN A 100 -10.48 -24.33 -3.61
CA ASN A 100 -10.20 -23.74 -4.90
C ASN A 100 -8.98 -22.82 -4.76
N ASP A 101 -8.07 -22.92 -5.74
CA ASP A 101 -6.97 -21.98 -5.92
C ASP A 101 -7.46 -20.53 -5.89
N LEU A 102 -6.64 -19.63 -5.32
CA LEU A 102 -6.95 -18.20 -5.29
C LEU A 102 -7.09 -17.63 -6.71
N ILE A 103 -6.30 -18.16 -7.64
CA ILE A 103 -6.24 -17.80 -9.05
C ILE A 103 -6.28 -19.08 -9.87
N ASP A 104 -7.23 -19.18 -10.81
CA ASP A 104 -7.24 -20.23 -11.83
C ASP A 104 -6.18 -19.92 -12.90
N ALA A 105 -4.94 -20.35 -12.62
CA ALA A 105 -3.77 -20.03 -13.44
C ALA A 105 -3.94 -20.48 -14.90
N ASP A 106 -4.51 -21.68 -15.10
CA ASP A 106 -4.70 -22.26 -16.42
C ASP A 106 -5.73 -21.47 -17.24
N ALA A 107 -6.83 -21.04 -16.60
CA ALA A 107 -7.84 -20.22 -17.26
C ALA A 107 -7.29 -18.85 -17.68
N GLU A 108 -6.52 -18.18 -16.82
CA GLU A 108 -5.91 -16.87 -17.13
C GLU A 108 -4.88 -16.98 -18.26
N ILE A 109 -4.04 -18.02 -18.24
CA ILE A 109 -3.05 -18.28 -19.29
C ILE A 109 -3.73 -18.59 -20.62
N SER A 110 -4.74 -19.46 -20.62
CA SER A 110 -5.54 -19.76 -21.81
C SER A 110 -6.19 -18.49 -22.35
N TYR A 111 -6.77 -17.66 -21.49
CA TYR A 111 -7.36 -16.38 -21.90
C TYR A 111 -6.34 -15.47 -22.60
N LEU A 112 -5.15 -15.27 -22.02
CA LEU A 112 -4.11 -14.44 -22.63
C LEU A 112 -3.64 -14.99 -23.98
N ASN A 113 -3.38 -16.30 -24.05
CA ASN A 113 -2.87 -16.96 -25.25
C ASN A 113 -3.91 -17.02 -26.38
N ASP A 114 -5.18 -17.21 -26.04
CA ASP A 114 -6.26 -17.46 -27.00
C ASP A 114 -6.95 -16.17 -27.44
N GLN A 115 -6.89 -15.11 -26.64
CA GLN A 115 -7.59 -13.85 -26.93
C GLN A 115 -6.67 -12.69 -27.30
N LEU A 116 -5.47 -12.61 -26.69
CA LEU A 116 -4.59 -11.45 -26.83
C LEU A 116 -3.36 -11.77 -27.67
N PHE A 117 -2.58 -12.78 -27.31
CA PHE A 117 -1.31 -13.12 -27.98
C PHE A 117 -1.49 -14.12 -29.13
N THR A 118 -2.44 -13.81 -30.02
CA THR A 118 -2.74 -14.62 -31.21
C THR A 118 -1.99 -14.11 -32.44
N ASP A 119 -1.82 -14.97 -33.46
CA ASP A 119 -1.22 -14.59 -34.74
C ASP A 119 -2.04 -13.48 -35.45
N ALA A 120 -3.36 -13.44 -35.23
CA ALA A 120 -4.25 -12.43 -35.83
C ALA A 120 -4.06 -11.04 -35.21
N ASN A 121 -3.63 -10.95 -33.95
CA ASN A 121 -3.37 -9.70 -33.26
C ASN A 121 -1.93 -9.20 -33.46
N HIS A 122 -1.01 -10.07 -33.91
CA HIS A 122 0.39 -9.70 -34.11
C HIS A 122 0.56 -8.84 -35.37
N VAL A 123 0.96 -7.57 -35.17
CA VAL A 123 1.15 -6.59 -36.25
C VAL A 123 2.60 -6.51 -36.74
N GLY A 124 3.51 -7.27 -36.11
CA GLY A 124 4.93 -7.37 -36.49
C GLY A 124 5.87 -6.78 -35.43
N ASN A 125 7.15 -7.17 -35.49
CA ASN A 125 8.22 -6.70 -34.58
C ASN A 125 7.87 -6.85 -33.09
N GLY A 126 7.17 -7.91 -32.71
CA GLY A 126 6.76 -8.16 -31.32
C GLY A 126 5.59 -7.29 -30.84
N VAL A 127 4.93 -6.55 -31.72
CA VAL A 127 3.80 -5.70 -31.37
C VAL A 127 2.48 -6.43 -31.62
N TYR A 128 1.57 -6.35 -30.64
CA TYR A 128 0.23 -6.94 -30.68
C TYR A 128 -0.82 -5.84 -30.54
N GLN A 129 -1.78 -5.81 -31.46
CA GLN A 129 -2.93 -4.93 -31.36
C GLN A 129 -3.88 -5.46 -30.29
N VAL A 130 -4.37 -4.60 -29.39
CA VAL A 130 -5.41 -5.01 -28.43
C VAL A 130 -6.76 -5.07 -29.16
N PRO A 131 -7.40 -6.26 -29.26
CA PRO A 131 -8.66 -6.38 -29.97
C PRO A 131 -9.82 -5.75 -29.18
N ALA A 132 -10.74 -5.10 -29.89
CA ALA A 132 -11.91 -4.46 -29.30
C ALA A 132 -12.83 -5.45 -28.55
N SER A 133 -12.79 -6.74 -28.88
CA SER A 133 -13.53 -7.78 -28.16
C SER A 133 -13.11 -7.90 -26.68
N LEU A 134 -11.90 -7.49 -26.31
CA LEU A 134 -11.43 -7.58 -24.92
C LEU A 134 -11.83 -6.39 -24.07
N VAL A 135 -11.85 -5.18 -24.65
CA VAL A 135 -12.03 -3.93 -23.89
C VAL A 135 -13.36 -3.23 -24.17
N CYS A 136 -13.99 -3.51 -25.31
CA CYS A 136 -15.23 -2.88 -25.77
C CYS A 136 -16.41 -3.87 -25.82
N SER A 137 -16.30 -5.02 -25.15
CA SER A 137 -17.41 -5.97 -25.07
C SER A 137 -18.47 -5.48 -24.08
N GLN A 138 -19.73 -5.59 -24.49
CA GLN A 138 -20.89 -5.31 -23.66
C GLN A 138 -21.88 -6.47 -23.74
N THR A 139 -22.54 -6.76 -22.62
CA THR A 139 -23.60 -7.78 -22.59
C THR A 139 -24.93 -7.11 -22.91
N THR A 140 -25.47 -7.44 -24.08
CA THR A 140 -26.80 -7.05 -24.53
C THR A 140 -27.76 -8.23 -24.41
N VAL A 141 -29.06 -8.01 -24.54
CA VAL A 141 -30.06 -9.09 -24.55
C VAL A 141 -30.61 -9.24 -25.96
N ASP A 142 -30.62 -10.45 -26.50
CA ASP A 142 -31.19 -10.72 -27.82
C ASP A 142 -32.74 -10.70 -27.79
N ALA A 143 -33.35 -10.85 -28.97
CA ALA A 143 -34.82 -10.89 -29.09
C ALA A 143 -35.48 -12.07 -28.34
N SER A 144 -34.71 -13.06 -27.90
CA SER A 144 -35.16 -14.24 -27.15
C SER A 144 -34.94 -14.10 -25.64
N GLY A 145 -34.40 -12.97 -25.18
CA GLY A 145 -34.12 -12.75 -23.75
C GLY A 145 -32.76 -13.30 -23.29
N ASN A 146 -31.91 -13.79 -24.20
CA ASN A 146 -30.62 -14.35 -23.82
C ASN A 146 -29.52 -13.28 -23.81
N PRO A 147 -28.57 -13.32 -22.86
CA PRO A 147 -27.42 -12.44 -22.88
C PRO A 147 -26.50 -12.79 -24.06
N VAL A 148 -26.23 -11.80 -24.90
CA VAL A 148 -25.29 -11.89 -26.02
C VAL A 148 -24.24 -10.80 -25.88
N LYS A 149 -22.97 -11.20 -25.98
CA LYS A 149 -21.84 -10.26 -26.03
C LYS A 149 -21.80 -9.59 -27.40
N THR A 150 -21.88 -8.26 -27.42
CA THR A 150 -21.69 -7.43 -28.61
C THR A 150 -20.54 -6.45 -28.38
N ILE A 151 -19.97 -5.90 -29.44
CA ILE A 151 -18.92 -4.87 -29.36
C ILE A 151 -19.59 -3.51 -29.48
N ASP A 152 -19.31 -2.59 -28.55
CA ASP A 152 -19.72 -1.19 -28.70
C ASP A 152 -18.91 -0.53 -29.84
N PRO A 153 -19.56 -0.12 -30.95
CA PRO A 153 -18.86 0.48 -32.08
C PRO A 153 -18.17 1.80 -31.71
N LYS A 154 -18.72 2.60 -30.80
CA LYS A 154 -18.12 3.87 -30.38
C LYS A 154 -16.84 3.62 -29.59
N CYS A 155 -16.86 2.63 -28.69
CA CYS A 155 -15.66 2.19 -27.97
C CYS A 155 -14.61 1.65 -28.93
N ALA A 156 -15.00 0.80 -29.90
CA ALA A 156 -14.06 0.25 -30.89
C ALA A 156 -13.39 1.35 -31.73
N ASP A 157 -14.15 2.35 -32.17
CA ASP A 157 -13.62 3.52 -32.90
C ASP A 157 -12.67 4.35 -32.02
N GLN A 158 -12.97 4.51 -30.74
CA GLN A 158 -12.10 5.21 -29.78
C GLN A 158 -10.82 4.44 -29.51
N LEU A 159 -10.91 3.12 -29.31
CA LEU A 159 -9.77 2.22 -29.13
C LEU A 159 -8.83 2.26 -30.33
N ALA A 160 -9.39 2.24 -31.55
CA ALA A 160 -8.61 2.33 -32.78
C ALA A 160 -7.85 3.66 -32.89
N LYS A 161 -8.45 4.77 -32.45
CA LYS A 161 -7.80 6.09 -32.41
C LYS A 161 -6.79 6.24 -31.27
N ALA A 162 -7.02 5.55 -30.16
CA ALA A 162 -6.10 5.48 -29.04
C ALA A 162 -4.85 4.65 -29.36
N ASP A 163 -4.86 3.93 -30.48
CA ASP A 163 -3.77 3.09 -30.99
C ASP A 163 -3.17 2.15 -29.91
N LEU A 164 -4.06 1.55 -29.09
CA LEU A 164 -3.66 0.72 -27.97
C LEU A 164 -3.00 -0.57 -28.45
N ARG A 165 -1.72 -0.75 -28.11
CA ARG A 165 -0.91 -1.90 -28.50
C ARG A 165 -0.13 -2.45 -27.30
N ILE A 166 0.40 -3.65 -27.47
CA ILE A 166 1.33 -4.26 -26.53
C ILE A 166 2.60 -4.59 -27.28
N ARG A 167 3.69 -3.92 -26.94
CA ARG A 167 5.02 -4.28 -27.44
C ARG A 167 5.62 -5.34 -26.54
N VAL A 168 6.05 -6.43 -27.14
CA VAL A 168 6.72 -7.54 -26.48
C VAL A 168 8.19 -7.53 -26.89
N ALA A 169 9.06 -7.51 -25.89
CA ALA A 169 10.50 -7.58 -26.07
C ALA A 169 11.09 -8.65 -25.15
N ARG A 170 12.30 -9.08 -25.48
CA ARG A 170 13.13 -9.92 -24.62
C ARG A 170 14.32 -9.11 -24.13
N ASP A 171 14.62 -9.24 -22.85
CA ASP A 171 15.76 -8.57 -22.21
C ASP A 171 16.32 -9.48 -21.11
N ASP A 172 17.56 -9.91 -21.25
CA ASP A 172 18.25 -10.82 -20.31
C ASP A 172 17.41 -12.05 -19.89
N GLY A 173 16.70 -12.66 -20.85
CA GLY A 173 15.84 -13.83 -20.61
C GLY A 173 14.48 -13.52 -19.97
N ALA A 174 14.19 -12.25 -19.66
CA ALA A 174 12.86 -11.80 -19.26
C ALA A 174 12.02 -11.42 -20.48
N LEU A 175 10.72 -11.66 -20.38
CA LEU A 175 9.72 -11.10 -21.28
C LEU A 175 9.25 -9.74 -20.76
N ILE A 176 9.32 -8.72 -21.62
CA ILE A 176 8.85 -7.39 -21.31
C ILE A 176 7.62 -7.10 -22.17
N PHE A 177 6.50 -6.76 -21.52
CA PHE A 177 5.28 -6.29 -22.17
C PHE A 177 5.09 -4.82 -21.85
N ALA A 178 5.22 -3.94 -22.83
CA ALA A 178 4.96 -2.52 -22.67
C ALA A 178 3.61 -2.18 -23.30
N ILE A 179 2.71 -1.59 -22.52
CA ILE A 179 1.43 -1.09 -23.03
C ILE A 179 1.70 0.22 -23.74
N GLN A 180 1.55 0.21 -25.05
CA GLN A 180 1.72 1.37 -25.90
C GLN A 180 0.38 2.06 -26.10
N VAL A 181 0.36 3.36 -25.83
CA VAL A 181 -0.80 4.22 -26.00
C VAL A 181 -0.43 5.29 -27.02
N ASP A 182 -1.42 5.74 -27.79
CA ASP A 182 -1.33 6.80 -28.79
C ASP A 182 -0.33 6.56 -29.95
N ALA A 183 -0.24 7.55 -30.83
CA ALA A 183 0.58 7.51 -32.04
C ALA A 183 2.09 7.65 -31.78
N ASP A 184 2.47 8.24 -30.65
CA ASP A 184 3.85 8.36 -30.18
C ASP A 184 4.29 7.10 -29.41
N HIS A 185 3.34 6.18 -29.14
CA HIS A 185 3.56 4.89 -28.50
C HIS A 185 4.16 5.03 -27.10
N ASP A 186 3.61 5.95 -26.30
CA ASP A 186 3.99 6.11 -24.91
C ASP A 186 3.74 4.80 -24.13
N GLU A 187 4.67 4.47 -23.22
CA GLU A 187 4.69 3.20 -22.48
C GLU A 187 4.52 3.41 -20.96
N PRO A 188 3.35 3.90 -20.51
CA PRO A 188 3.12 4.24 -19.10
C PRO A 188 3.08 3.02 -18.17
N LEU A 189 2.89 1.83 -18.73
CA LEU A 189 2.76 0.58 -17.99
C LEU A 189 3.61 -0.50 -18.64
N ARG A 190 4.47 -1.15 -17.84
CA ARG A 190 5.35 -2.22 -18.29
C ARG A 190 5.25 -3.43 -17.38
N PHE A 191 5.11 -4.61 -17.96
CA PHE A 191 5.17 -5.88 -17.27
C PHE A 191 6.50 -6.55 -17.58
N THR A 192 7.16 -7.11 -16.58
CA THR A 192 8.35 -7.94 -16.74
C THR A 192 8.08 -9.32 -16.17
N LEU A 193 8.14 -10.33 -17.01
CA LEU A 193 7.90 -11.72 -16.65
C LEU A 193 9.21 -12.50 -16.77
N THR A 194 9.55 -13.23 -15.74
CA THR A 194 10.58 -14.27 -15.73
C THR A 194 9.95 -15.55 -15.20
N HIS A 195 10.68 -16.66 -15.32
CA HIS A 195 10.24 -17.93 -14.76
C HIS A 195 9.91 -17.88 -13.25
N THR A 196 10.49 -16.94 -12.52
CA THR A 196 10.33 -16.82 -11.06
C THR A 196 9.73 -15.50 -10.62
N SER A 197 9.33 -14.61 -11.52
CA SER A 197 8.72 -13.35 -11.10
C SER A 197 7.84 -12.70 -12.17
N VAL A 198 6.83 -11.97 -11.71
CA VAL A 198 6.11 -10.98 -12.52
C VAL A 198 6.22 -9.62 -11.84
N ALA A 199 6.59 -8.60 -12.59
CA ALA A 199 6.64 -7.23 -12.13
C ALA A 199 5.76 -6.34 -13.00
N VAL A 200 5.12 -5.35 -12.39
CA VAL A 200 4.33 -4.30 -13.04
C VAL A 200 4.92 -2.97 -12.64
N THR A 201 5.50 -2.26 -13.59
CA THR A 201 6.07 -0.93 -13.41
C THR A 201 5.13 0.11 -14.02
N VAL A 202 4.76 1.11 -13.22
CA VAL A 202 4.03 2.30 -13.65
C VAL A 202 5.02 3.45 -13.76
N ASP A 203 5.10 4.05 -14.94
CA ASP A 203 5.82 5.30 -15.18
C ASP A 203 4.83 6.47 -15.19
N LEU A 204 4.88 7.31 -14.15
CA LEU A 204 3.97 8.44 -14.02
C LEU A 204 4.26 9.54 -15.05
N ASP A 205 5.54 9.70 -15.46
CA ASP A 205 5.91 10.63 -16.52
C ASP A 205 5.28 10.21 -17.86
N GLY A 206 5.33 8.90 -18.17
CA GLY A 206 4.66 8.31 -19.32
C GLY A 206 3.14 8.39 -19.22
N MET A 207 2.58 8.15 -18.03
CA MET A 207 1.14 8.21 -17.80
C MET A 207 0.57 9.60 -18.07
N GLN A 208 1.28 10.66 -17.67
CA GLN A 208 0.86 12.03 -17.97
C GLN A 208 0.75 12.28 -19.47
N ARG A 209 1.76 11.88 -20.25
CA ARG A 209 1.75 12.09 -21.71
C ARG A 209 0.62 11.29 -22.37
N ALA A 210 0.46 10.02 -21.99
CA ALA A 210 -0.64 9.18 -22.46
C ALA A 210 -2.02 9.78 -22.14
N ILE A 211 -2.23 10.31 -20.93
CA ILE A 211 -3.49 10.98 -20.55
C ILE A 211 -3.76 12.21 -21.44
N VAL A 212 -2.74 13.04 -21.68
CA VAL A 212 -2.86 14.23 -22.53
C VAL A 212 -3.23 13.84 -23.97
N ALA A 213 -2.58 12.82 -24.52
CA ALA A 213 -2.85 12.32 -25.87
C ALA A 213 -4.26 11.72 -25.98
N LEU A 214 -4.66 10.90 -25.01
CA LEU A 214 -5.97 10.26 -24.99
C LEU A 214 -7.12 11.26 -24.80
N ALA A 215 -6.94 12.33 -24.03
CA ALA A 215 -7.99 13.33 -23.84
C ALA A 215 -8.53 13.86 -25.19
N ALA A 216 -7.64 14.14 -26.14
CA ALA A 216 -8.03 14.56 -27.49
C ALA A 216 -8.80 13.46 -28.26
N VAL A 217 -8.38 12.20 -28.15
CA VAL A 217 -9.04 11.05 -28.78
C VAL A 217 -10.49 10.88 -28.29
N PHE A 218 -10.70 11.06 -27.00
CA PHE A 218 -12.02 10.91 -26.37
C PHE A 218 -12.86 12.20 -26.37
N GLY A 219 -12.34 13.30 -26.95
CA GLY A 219 -13.00 14.59 -26.95
C GLY A 219 -13.26 15.14 -25.54
N GLN A 220 -12.35 14.82 -24.61
CA GLN A 220 -12.37 15.29 -23.22
C GLN A 220 -11.39 16.44 -23.05
N ASP A 221 -11.64 17.29 -22.07
CA ASP A 221 -10.64 18.28 -21.65
C ASP A 221 -9.45 17.56 -21.03
N VAL A 222 -8.24 18.07 -21.31
CA VAL A 222 -7.02 17.59 -20.66
C VAL A 222 -7.16 17.85 -19.16
N PRO A 223 -7.07 16.82 -18.30
CA PRO A 223 -7.18 17.03 -16.87
C PRO A 223 -6.00 17.89 -16.40
N ASN A 224 -6.25 18.79 -15.45
CA ASN A 224 -5.22 19.61 -14.85
C ASN A 224 -4.46 18.77 -13.81
N ILE A 225 -3.43 18.06 -14.28
CA ILE A 225 -2.60 17.14 -13.51
C ILE A 225 -1.11 17.33 -13.83
N ASP A 226 -0.27 16.98 -12.86
CA ASP A 226 1.19 16.86 -13.02
C ASP A 226 1.64 15.59 -12.29
N LEU A 227 2.10 14.59 -13.04
CA LEU A 227 2.47 13.26 -12.61
C LEU A 227 3.95 13.03 -12.94
N ALA A 228 4.74 12.65 -11.94
CA ALA A 228 6.13 12.30 -12.11
C ALA A 228 6.52 11.17 -11.15
N GLY A 229 7.48 10.34 -11.57
CA GLY A 229 8.00 9.25 -10.74
C GLY A 229 7.68 7.87 -11.28
N GLN A 230 8.01 6.84 -10.50
CA GLN A 230 7.88 5.46 -10.93
C GLN A 230 7.72 4.53 -9.74
N ALA A 231 6.83 3.55 -9.89
CA ALA A 231 6.65 2.49 -8.90
C ALA A 231 6.54 1.12 -9.57
N THR A 232 7.03 0.10 -8.90
CA THR A 232 6.99 -1.28 -9.35
C THR A 232 6.35 -2.16 -8.28
N ALA A 233 5.27 -2.86 -8.67
CA ALA A 233 4.75 -4.00 -7.92
C ALA A 233 5.42 -5.28 -8.46
N LYS A 234 5.94 -6.15 -7.60
CA LYS A 234 6.62 -7.39 -7.99
C LYS A 234 6.10 -8.57 -7.18
N LEU A 235 5.80 -9.66 -7.86
CA LEU A 235 5.58 -10.99 -7.28
C LEU A 235 6.75 -11.88 -7.69
N GLU A 236 7.38 -12.53 -6.71
CA GLU A 236 8.63 -13.29 -6.87
C GLU A 236 8.54 -14.62 -6.14
N ILE A 237 8.94 -15.70 -6.82
CA ILE A 237 9.06 -17.04 -6.27
C ILE A 237 10.47 -17.21 -5.73
N LEU A 238 10.56 -17.40 -4.41
CA LEU A 238 11.82 -17.56 -3.67
C LEU A 238 12.19 -19.03 -3.44
N GLY A 239 11.28 -19.95 -3.76
CA GLY A 239 11.42 -21.39 -3.62
C GLY A 239 10.06 -22.07 -3.70
N THR A 240 10.04 -23.40 -3.59
CA THR A 240 8.80 -24.18 -3.58
C THR A 240 7.88 -23.73 -2.45
N ALA A 241 6.64 -23.37 -2.79
CA ALA A 241 5.63 -22.81 -1.90
C ALA A 241 6.13 -21.58 -1.10
N LYS A 242 7.08 -20.81 -1.66
CA LYS A 242 7.61 -19.60 -1.03
C LYS A 242 7.59 -18.44 -2.01
N ALA A 243 6.76 -17.45 -1.72
CA ALA A 243 6.56 -16.30 -2.59
C ALA A 243 6.72 -14.98 -1.84
N ARG A 244 7.11 -13.93 -2.55
CA ARG A 244 7.17 -12.55 -2.08
C ARG A 244 6.40 -11.64 -3.02
N ALA A 245 5.46 -10.88 -2.49
CA ALA A 245 4.83 -9.75 -3.17
C ALA A 245 5.39 -8.45 -2.59
N SER A 246 5.82 -7.50 -3.41
CA SER A 246 6.35 -6.21 -2.96
C SER A 246 5.91 -5.04 -3.83
N ILE A 247 5.91 -3.84 -3.26
CA ILE A 247 5.71 -2.57 -3.95
C ILE A 247 6.92 -1.70 -3.62
N THR A 248 7.57 -1.20 -4.66
CA THR A 248 8.73 -0.31 -4.58
C THR A 248 8.40 1.00 -5.27
N ILE A 249 8.74 2.12 -4.64
CA ILE A 249 8.80 3.42 -5.28
C ILE A 249 10.22 3.54 -5.81
N ASP A 250 10.39 3.43 -7.13
CA ASP A 250 11.70 3.35 -7.78
C ASP A 250 12.35 4.73 -7.95
N ARG A 251 11.49 5.72 -8.19
CA ARG A 251 11.78 7.16 -8.28
C ARG A 251 10.72 7.91 -7.48
N ASP A 252 11.11 9.01 -6.85
CA ASP A 252 10.20 9.85 -6.06
C ASP A 252 8.89 10.11 -6.81
N LEU A 253 7.76 9.88 -6.14
CA LEU A 253 6.44 10.12 -6.70
C LEU A 253 6.04 11.57 -6.45
N SER A 254 5.46 12.20 -7.48
CA SER A 254 4.74 13.47 -7.39
C SER A 254 3.45 13.34 -8.19
N ILE A 255 2.32 13.42 -7.50
CA ILE A 255 0.99 13.42 -8.10
C ILE A 255 0.30 14.70 -7.68
N LYS A 256 0.07 15.60 -8.63
CA LYS A 256 -0.72 16.81 -8.44
C LYS A 256 -1.94 16.75 -9.33
N ALA A 257 -3.08 17.14 -8.78
CA ALA A 257 -4.32 17.24 -9.52
C ALA A 257 -5.17 18.39 -9.00
N ALA A 258 -5.78 19.16 -9.90
CA ALA A 258 -6.68 20.24 -9.53
C ALA A 258 -7.83 20.35 -10.54
N LYS A 259 -8.82 21.20 -10.24
CA LYS A 259 -9.84 21.56 -11.23
C LYS A 259 -9.21 22.27 -12.42
N THR A 260 -9.82 22.15 -13.59
CA THR A 260 -9.39 22.88 -14.80
C THR A 260 -9.30 24.38 -14.52
N GLY A 261 -8.15 25.00 -14.84
CA GLY A 261 -7.88 26.42 -14.60
C GLY A 261 -7.39 26.78 -13.19
N ALA A 262 -7.40 25.86 -12.23
CA ALA A 262 -6.80 26.07 -10.91
C ALA A 262 -5.28 25.85 -10.93
N THR A 263 -4.57 26.36 -9.92
CA THR A 263 -3.12 26.10 -9.79
C THR A 263 -2.87 24.74 -9.12
N LEU A 264 -1.90 23.97 -9.62
CA LEU A 264 -1.58 22.63 -9.10
C LEU A 264 -0.91 22.63 -7.72
N ASP A 265 -0.49 23.79 -7.23
CA ASP A 265 0.00 23.98 -5.86
C ASP A 265 -1.00 24.77 -4.99
N GLY A 266 -2.15 25.14 -5.57
CA GLY A 266 -3.19 25.93 -4.93
C GLY A 266 -3.96 25.18 -3.85
N PRO A 267 -4.85 25.89 -3.13
CA PRO A 267 -5.66 25.30 -2.05
C PRO A 267 -6.63 24.21 -2.55
N ASP A 268 -7.07 24.29 -3.80
CA ASP A 268 -7.95 23.31 -4.44
C ASP A 268 -7.22 22.08 -5.00
N ALA A 269 -5.88 22.02 -4.88
CA ALA A 269 -5.08 20.95 -5.45
C ALA A 269 -4.89 19.77 -4.48
N LEU A 270 -5.10 18.57 -5.00
CA LEU A 270 -4.51 17.35 -4.48
C LEU A 270 -3.01 17.37 -4.78
N VAL A 271 -2.17 17.16 -3.77
CA VAL A 271 -0.72 16.99 -3.92
C VAL A 271 -0.31 15.79 -3.08
N LEU A 272 0.20 14.74 -3.71
CA LEU A 272 0.85 13.62 -3.05
C LEU A 272 2.30 13.59 -3.51
N THR A 273 3.24 13.62 -2.57
CA THR A 273 4.65 13.35 -2.84
C THR A 273 5.13 12.23 -1.94
N SER A 274 5.94 11.31 -2.47
CA SER A 274 6.56 10.24 -1.68
C SER A 274 7.96 9.97 -2.17
N ALA A 275 8.93 9.96 -1.27
CA ALA A 275 10.31 9.60 -1.58
C ALA A 275 10.42 8.13 -2.00
N LYS A 276 11.48 7.83 -2.77
CA LYS A 276 11.91 6.48 -3.13
C LYS A 276 12.00 5.58 -1.89
N ALA A 277 11.34 4.42 -1.95
CA ALA A 277 11.28 3.49 -0.82
C ALA A 277 10.84 2.08 -1.22
N ASN A 278 11.17 1.08 -0.40
CA ASN A 278 10.56 -0.24 -0.46
C ASN A 278 9.24 -0.21 0.31
N ALA A 279 8.22 0.39 -0.31
CA ALA A 279 6.98 0.79 0.35
C ALA A 279 6.32 -0.36 1.11
N PHE A 280 6.26 -1.54 0.50
CA PHE A 280 5.58 -2.69 1.07
C PHE A 280 6.18 -4.01 0.60
N SER A 281 6.19 -5.03 1.45
CA SER A 281 6.53 -6.40 1.07
C SER A 281 5.84 -7.42 1.96
N ILE A 282 5.27 -8.47 1.37
CA ILE A 282 4.81 -9.68 2.04
C ILE A 282 5.66 -10.83 1.52
N THR A 283 6.21 -11.65 2.40
CA THR A 283 6.81 -12.94 2.07
C THR A 283 6.05 -14.04 2.81
N LEU A 284 5.62 -15.07 2.10
CA LEU A 284 4.93 -16.23 2.65
C LEU A 284 5.71 -17.49 2.32
N ASP A 285 5.78 -18.41 3.28
CA ASP A 285 6.38 -19.73 3.14
C ASP A 285 5.37 -20.78 3.60
N GLY A 286 4.75 -21.44 2.63
CA GLY A 286 3.69 -22.42 2.86
C GLY A 286 4.18 -23.70 3.51
N HIS A 287 5.43 -24.10 3.28
CA HIS A 287 6.03 -25.27 3.92
C HIS A 287 6.40 -25.01 5.37
N ALA A 288 7.08 -23.89 5.63
CA ALA A 288 7.46 -23.48 6.98
C ALA A 288 6.28 -22.90 7.77
N LYS A 289 5.13 -22.63 7.11
CA LYS A 289 3.95 -21.99 7.70
C LYS A 289 4.34 -20.70 8.43
N SER A 290 5.05 -19.86 7.71
CA SER A 290 5.64 -18.64 8.23
C SER A 290 5.55 -17.51 7.21
N GLY A 291 5.74 -16.29 7.67
CA GLY A 291 5.74 -15.14 6.78
C GLY A 291 6.34 -13.90 7.41
N THR A 292 6.48 -12.89 6.57
CA THR A 292 6.97 -11.57 6.93
C THR A 292 6.17 -10.52 6.18
N LEU A 293 5.66 -9.52 6.88
CA LEU A 293 5.09 -8.30 6.31
C LEU A 293 6.06 -7.17 6.65
N ALA A 294 6.35 -6.31 5.68
CA ALA A 294 7.21 -5.16 5.88
C ALA A 294 6.57 -3.93 5.23
N LEU A 295 6.50 -2.84 6.00
CA LEU A 295 6.16 -1.50 5.57
C LEU A 295 7.45 -0.67 5.63
N GLY A 296 7.74 0.06 4.55
CA GLY A 296 8.93 0.89 4.44
C GLY A 296 8.64 2.11 3.57
N LEU A 297 7.81 3.02 4.07
CA LEU A 297 7.50 4.27 3.38
C LEU A 297 8.57 5.31 3.67
N GLY A 298 9.02 5.98 2.60
CA GLY A 298 9.86 7.16 2.69
C GLY A 298 9.07 8.40 3.13
N GLU A 299 9.76 9.54 3.15
CA GLU A 299 9.12 10.83 3.42
C GLU A 299 7.95 11.06 2.46
N THR A 300 6.78 11.27 3.02
CA THR A 300 5.51 11.36 2.30
C THR A 300 4.77 12.62 2.73
N THR A 301 4.31 13.40 1.76
CA THR A 301 3.43 14.54 2.00
C THR A 301 2.13 14.33 1.23
N LEU A 302 1.00 14.57 1.89
CA LEU A 302 -0.32 14.56 1.27
C LEU A 302 -1.01 15.89 1.57
N LYS A 303 -1.45 16.58 0.55
CA LYS A 303 -2.33 17.74 0.63
C LYS A 303 -3.59 17.41 -0.13
N LEU A 304 -4.72 17.50 0.53
CA LEU A 304 -6.01 17.27 -0.11
C LEU A 304 -6.62 18.64 -0.49
N PRO A 305 -7.48 18.70 -1.53
CA PRO A 305 -8.28 19.90 -1.79
C PRO A 305 -9.06 20.32 -0.55
N GLU A 306 -9.43 21.60 -0.44
CA GLU A 306 -10.28 22.05 0.67
C GLU A 306 -11.54 21.17 0.81
N PHE A 307 -11.65 20.45 1.93
CA PHE A 307 -12.79 19.63 2.27
C PHE A 307 -13.32 20.08 3.62
N THR A 308 -14.59 20.46 3.69
CA THR A 308 -15.29 21.01 4.87
C THR A 308 -14.64 22.24 5.55
N ASN A 309 -15.45 23.29 5.75
CA ASN A 309 -15.03 24.54 6.42
C ASN A 309 -13.90 25.32 5.72
N SER A 310 -13.67 25.11 4.41
CA SER A 310 -12.63 25.81 3.63
C SER A 310 -11.23 25.64 4.23
N LYS A 311 -10.96 24.49 4.86
CA LYS A 311 -9.65 24.15 5.40
C LYS A 311 -8.99 23.10 4.52
N ARG A 312 -7.71 23.29 4.23
CA ARG A 312 -6.90 22.36 3.46
C ARG A 312 -6.21 21.40 4.41
N PHE A 313 -6.45 20.10 4.28
CA PHE A 313 -5.70 19.12 5.06
C PHE A 313 -4.33 18.85 4.44
N GLU A 314 -3.33 18.81 5.30
CA GLU A 314 -1.95 18.50 4.97
C GLU A 314 -1.41 17.49 5.97
N LEU A 315 -0.89 16.37 5.48
CA LEU A 315 -0.14 15.37 6.22
C LEU A 315 1.32 15.44 5.79
N ASP A 316 2.22 15.48 6.76
CA ASP A 316 3.66 15.39 6.58
C ASP A 316 4.16 14.22 7.43
N LEU A 317 4.46 13.11 6.74
CA LEU A 317 4.92 11.85 7.29
C LEU A 317 6.41 11.68 6.95
N PRO A 318 7.34 11.78 7.91
CA PRO A 318 8.78 11.68 7.64
C PRO A 318 9.23 10.30 7.15
N GLY A 319 8.40 9.29 7.36
CA GLY A 319 8.57 7.92 6.93
C GLY A 319 7.65 7.02 7.76
N ALA A 320 7.51 5.77 7.36
CA ALA A 320 6.86 4.77 8.20
C ALA A 320 7.55 3.42 8.01
N THR A 321 7.92 2.78 9.10
CA THR A 321 8.55 1.47 9.10
C THR A 321 7.81 0.55 10.04
N ALA A 322 7.64 -0.69 9.63
CA ALA A 322 7.22 -1.79 10.50
C ALA A 322 7.57 -3.10 9.81
N THR A 323 8.08 -4.07 10.56
CA THR A 323 8.22 -5.45 10.08
C THR A 323 7.47 -6.35 11.03
N ALA A 324 6.64 -7.24 10.51
CA ALA A 324 5.92 -8.25 11.27
C ALA A 324 6.35 -9.63 10.76
N THR A 325 6.89 -10.47 11.63
CA THR A 325 7.29 -11.84 11.32
C THR A 325 6.48 -12.82 12.15
N PHE A 326 5.95 -13.84 11.50
CA PHE A 326 5.14 -14.87 12.16
C PHE A 326 5.56 -16.25 11.66
N ALA A 327 5.43 -17.25 12.53
CA ALA A 327 5.63 -18.65 12.21
C ALA A 327 4.76 -19.52 13.11
N GLN A 328 4.30 -20.67 12.61
CA GLN A 328 3.46 -21.57 13.40
C GLN A 328 4.12 -21.93 14.75
N GLY A 329 3.39 -21.67 15.85
CA GLY A 329 3.83 -21.96 17.21
C GLY A 329 4.89 -21.01 17.78
N GLN A 330 5.22 -19.93 17.06
CA GLN A 330 6.11 -18.86 17.55
C GLN A 330 5.30 -17.59 17.85
N PRO A 331 5.78 -16.75 18.79
CA PRO A 331 5.23 -15.40 18.97
C PRO A 331 5.29 -14.58 17.68
N LEU A 332 4.33 -13.67 17.50
CA LEU A 332 4.41 -12.62 16.48
C LEU A 332 5.48 -11.63 16.91
N ALA A 333 6.54 -11.49 16.13
CA ALA A 333 7.55 -10.48 16.36
C ALA A 333 7.30 -9.29 15.42
N LEU A 334 7.24 -8.11 16.00
CA LEU A 334 7.16 -6.82 15.33
C LEU A 334 8.49 -6.09 15.55
N SER A 335 9.11 -5.58 14.51
CA SER A 335 10.36 -4.84 14.61
C SER A 335 10.34 -3.55 13.81
N HIS A 336 11.18 -2.62 14.24
CA HIS A 336 11.37 -1.32 13.61
C HIS A 336 10.05 -0.55 13.39
N ILE A 337 9.11 -0.64 14.34
CA ILE A 337 7.88 0.16 14.29
C ILE A 337 8.25 1.62 14.51
N GLY A 338 8.10 2.44 13.48
CA GLY A 338 8.59 3.83 13.45
C GLY A 338 7.76 4.74 12.54
N LEU A 339 7.74 6.04 12.85
CA LEU A 339 7.11 7.10 12.04
C LEU A 339 8.14 8.04 11.41
N GLY A 340 9.34 7.51 11.14
CA GLY A 340 10.44 8.24 10.53
C GLY A 340 11.32 9.00 11.52
N SER A 341 12.15 9.90 10.98
CA SER A 341 13.25 10.54 11.71
C SER A 341 12.87 11.80 12.50
N ARG A 342 11.64 12.29 12.32
CA ARG A 342 11.09 13.48 12.99
C ARG A 342 9.60 13.28 13.30
N THR A 343 8.99 14.27 13.91
CA THR A 343 7.56 14.24 14.26
C THR A 343 6.68 14.23 13.01
N THR A 344 5.67 13.36 12.96
CA THR A 344 4.60 13.40 11.97
C THR A 344 3.67 14.56 12.29
N THR A 345 3.28 15.34 11.28
CA THR A 345 2.39 16.48 11.49
C THR A 345 1.17 16.42 10.58
N VAL A 346 0.03 16.79 11.14
CA VAL A 346 -1.18 17.10 10.40
C VAL A 346 -1.44 18.59 10.55
N SER A 347 -1.73 19.27 9.45
CA SER A 347 -2.04 20.69 9.41
C SER A 347 -3.35 20.95 8.68
N LEU A 348 -4.05 22.01 9.09
CA LEU A 348 -5.20 22.56 8.40
C LEU A 348 -4.85 23.98 7.91
N SER A 349 -4.82 24.16 6.59
CA SER A 349 -4.45 25.40 5.91
C SER A 349 -3.11 25.96 6.38
N GLY A 350 -2.08 25.09 6.43
CA GLY A 350 -0.73 25.42 6.90
C GLY A 350 -0.58 25.61 8.41
N VAL A 351 -1.67 25.54 9.20
CA VAL A 351 -1.61 25.61 10.67
C VAL A 351 -1.63 24.20 11.24
N ARG A 352 -0.64 23.88 12.07
CA ARG A 352 -0.51 22.56 12.69
C ARG A 352 -1.71 22.25 13.58
N ALA A 353 -2.40 21.16 13.26
CA ALA A 353 -3.59 20.68 13.97
C ALA A 353 -3.27 19.47 14.86
N GLU A 354 -2.33 18.61 14.45
CA GLU A 354 -1.94 17.43 15.22
C GLU A 354 -0.44 17.14 15.05
N THR A 355 0.17 16.60 16.09
CA THR A 355 1.51 16.00 16.02
C THR A 355 1.50 14.61 16.59
N ILE A 356 2.22 13.70 15.94
CA ILE A 356 2.44 12.34 16.42
C ILE A 356 3.95 12.10 16.45
N ASP A 357 4.48 11.84 17.64
CA ASP A 357 5.89 11.54 17.84
C ASP A 357 6.04 10.21 18.58
N LEU A 358 6.71 9.25 17.95
CA LEU A 358 6.97 7.94 18.52
C LEU A 358 8.42 7.89 19.00
N ASN A 359 8.64 7.50 20.25
CA ASN A 359 9.94 7.34 20.88
C ASN A 359 10.93 8.50 20.60
N PRO A 360 10.56 9.76 20.83
CA PRO A 360 11.40 10.92 20.48
C PRO A 360 12.78 10.92 21.13
N GLN A 361 12.96 10.18 22.23
CA GLN A 361 14.22 10.07 22.98
C GLN A 361 14.95 8.73 22.76
N ASP A 362 14.35 7.78 22.03
CA ASP A 362 14.86 6.40 21.89
C ASP A 362 14.89 5.96 20.43
N GLY A 363 15.50 6.76 19.56
CA GLY A 363 15.71 6.40 18.15
C GLY A 363 14.44 6.36 17.29
N ARG A 364 13.29 6.81 17.82
CA ARG A 364 11.99 6.92 17.12
C ARG A 364 11.41 5.62 16.58
N ALA A 365 11.80 4.51 17.18
CA ALA A 365 11.26 3.19 16.88
C ALA A 365 11.20 2.30 18.11
N PHE A 366 10.36 1.27 18.05
CA PHE A 366 10.38 0.15 19.00
C PHE A 366 10.12 -1.18 18.28
N ASP A 367 10.46 -2.24 18.99
CA ASP A 367 10.09 -3.61 18.64
C ASP A 367 9.05 -4.11 19.65
N ALA A 368 8.20 -5.04 19.23
CA ALA A 368 7.22 -5.66 20.08
C ALA A 368 7.10 -7.15 19.79
N THR A 369 6.73 -7.93 20.80
CA THR A 369 6.44 -9.35 20.66
C THR A 369 5.06 -9.63 21.22
N VAL A 370 4.20 -10.26 20.42
CA VAL A 370 2.88 -10.73 20.85
C VAL A 370 2.93 -12.25 21.02
N SER A 371 2.70 -12.72 22.24
CA SER A 371 2.68 -14.14 22.58
C SER A 371 1.33 -14.54 23.18
N VAL A 372 0.94 -15.79 22.95
CA VAL A 372 -0.24 -16.39 23.58
C VAL A 372 0.23 -17.34 24.65
N ASP A 373 -0.27 -17.17 25.88
CA ASP A 373 -0.06 -18.12 26.96
C ASP A 373 -0.91 -19.37 26.69
N ALA A 374 -0.26 -20.53 26.51
CA ALA A 374 -0.95 -21.77 26.14
C ALA A 374 -1.90 -22.31 27.22
N ALA A 375 -1.72 -21.95 28.50
CA ALA A 375 -2.56 -22.42 29.59
C ALA A 375 -3.81 -21.56 29.78
N THR A 376 -3.68 -20.25 29.55
CA THR A 376 -4.76 -19.27 29.78
C THR A 376 -5.39 -18.74 28.50
N SER A 377 -4.78 -19.00 27.34
CA SER A 377 -5.12 -18.38 26.04
C SER A 377 -5.07 -16.85 26.06
N LYS A 378 -4.39 -16.24 27.05
CA LYS A 378 -4.24 -14.78 27.17
C LYS A 378 -3.10 -14.30 26.29
N GLU A 379 -3.30 -13.16 25.64
CA GLU A 379 -2.32 -12.51 24.78
C GLU A 379 -1.49 -11.53 25.58
N THR A 380 -0.17 -11.58 25.41
CA THR A 380 0.79 -10.68 26.04
C THR A 380 1.54 -9.92 24.97
N ILE A 381 1.58 -8.59 25.07
CA ILE A 381 2.43 -7.72 24.26
C ILE A 381 3.59 -7.27 25.12
N ALA A 382 4.81 -7.55 24.68
CA ALA A 382 6.04 -7.03 25.27
C ALA A 382 6.69 -6.06 24.29
N VAL A 383 7.19 -4.91 24.76
CA VAL A 383 7.85 -3.91 23.92
C VAL A 383 9.29 -3.68 24.35
N THR A 384 10.17 -3.37 23.39
CA THR A 384 11.58 -3.02 23.64
C THR A 384 12.04 -1.92 22.68
N PRO A 385 12.81 -0.90 23.15
CA PRO A 385 13.15 -0.65 24.54
C PRO A 385 11.93 -0.21 25.38
N ARG A 386 11.03 0.58 24.78
CA ARG A 386 9.74 1.00 25.33
C ARG A 386 8.87 1.54 24.19
N LEU A 387 7.58 1.67 24.44
CA LEU A 387 6.66 2.49 23.66
C LEU A 387 6.47 3.82 24.40
N ASP A 388 6.78 4.93 23.74
CA ASP A 388 6.56 6.31 24.19
C ASP A 388 5.93 7.08 23.02
N LEU A 389 4.61 7.06 22.95
CA LEU A 389 3.82 7.76 21.93
C LEU A 389 3.35 9.10 22.48
N GLN A 390 3.73 10.19 21.82
CA GLN A 390 3.33 11.55 22.15
C GLN A 390 2.41 12.08 21.05
N VAL A 391 1.16 12.36 21.42
CA VAL A 391 0.15 12.97 20.55
C VAL A 391 -0.23 14.32 21.13
N SER A 392 -0.26 15.35 20.28
CA SER A 392 -0.83 16.65 20.65
C SER A 392 -1.82 17.09 19.59
N VAL A 393 -2.97 17.61 20.03
CA VAL A 393 -4.06 18.07 19.16
C VAL A 393 -4.37 19.54 19.48
N ASP A 394 -4.49 20.35 18.45
CA ASP A 394 -4.99 21.73 18.54
C ASP A 394 -6.45 21.78 18.08
N HIS A 395 -7.36 21.67 19.04
CA HIS A 395 -8.80 21.69 18.81
C HIS A 395 -9.32 23.05 18.30
N ALA A 396 -8.62 24.16 18.58
CA ALA A 396 -8.97 25.44 17.99
C ALA A 396 -8.72 25.44 16.47
N VAL A 397 -7.64 24.79 16.03
CA VAL A 397 -7.35 24.59 14.61
C VAL A 397 -8.31 23.60 13.97
N LEU A 398 -8.69 22.51 14.64
CA LEU A 398 -9.70 21.57 14.13
C LEU A 398 -11.09 22.21 14.05
N GLY A 399 -11.38 23.21 14.90
CA GLY A 399 -12.71 23.83 14.98
C GLY A 399 -13.75 22.92 15.61
N ASP A 400 -13.30 21.86 16.29
CA ASP A 400 -14.11 21.05 17.16
C ASP A 400 -14.07 21.64 18.57
N THR A 401 -14.83 21.05 19.48
CA THR A 401 -14.77 21.48 20.86
C THR A 401 -13.78 20.58 21.59
N PRO A 402 -12.80 21.15 22.33
CA PRO A 402 -11.78 20.37 23.01
C PRO A 402 -12.38 19.28 23.90
N PRO A 403 -11.86 18.04 23.86
CA PRO A 403 -12.15 17.03 24.86
C PRO A 403 -11.64 17.50 26.23
N VAL A 404 -11.78 16.64 27.24
CA VAL A 404 -11.27 16.97 28.57
C VAL A 404 -9.73 17.04 28.59
N TYR A 405 -9.05 16.48 27.58
CA TYR A 405 -7.57 16.51 27.44
C TYR A 405 -7.09 16.47 25.98
N ASP A 406 -6.08 17.30 25.66
CA ASP A 406 -5.63 17.60 24.29
C ASP A 406 -4.24 17.00 23.95
N ILE A 407 -3.44 16.74 24.98
CA ILE A 407 -2.13 16.08 24.84
C ILE A 407 -2.20 14.75 25.53
N THR A 408 -1.74 13.73 24.83
CA THR A 408 -1.67 12.36 25.31
C THR A 408 -0.26 11.85 25.13
N ARG A 409 0.36 11.40 26.22
CA ARG A 409 1.57 10.59 26.16
C ARG A 409 1.28 9.21 26.73
N VAL A 410 1.34 8.20 25.86
CA VAL A 410 1.21 6.79 26.19
C VAL A 410 2.61 6.22 26.40
N GLN A 411 2.83 5.58 27.53
CA GLN A 411 4.10 4.94 27.86
C GLN A 411 3.88 3.49 28.26
N LEU A 412 4.60 2.57 27.61
CA LEU A 412 4.69 1.19 28.02
C LEU A 412 6.17 0.77 28.05
N GLU A 413 6.62 0.36 29.22
CA GLU A 413 7.93 -0.24 29.44
C GLU A 413 7.71 -1.65 29.97
N GLY A 414 8.18 -2.68 29.27
CA GLY A 414 7.92 -4.08 29.64
C GLY A 414 6.74 -4.68 28.87
N SER A 415 5.77 -5.24 29.58
CA SER A 415 4.69 -6.01 28.94
C SER A 415 3.33 -5.89 29.61
N VAL A 416 2.30 -5.97 28.78
CA VAL A 416 0.88 -6.00 29.18
C VAL A 416 0.20 -7.24 28.65
N ARG A 417 -0.86 -7.69 29.32
CA ARG A 417 -1.64 -8.88 28.97
C ARG A 417 -3.14 -8.61 29.04
N THR A 418 -3.91 -9.24 28.16
CA THR A 418 -5.37 -9.21 28.25
C THR A 418 -5.85 -9.92 29.52
N SER A 419 -6.83 -9.34 30.21
CA SER A 419 -7.51 -10.03 31.30
C SER A 419 -8.81 -10.68 30.80
N ASP A 420 -9.45 -11.49 31.64
CA ASP A 420 -10.72 -12.15 31.30
C ASP A 420 -11.88 -11.14 31.17
N ALA A 421 -11.68 -9.90 31.64
CA ALA A 421 -12.61 -8.79 31.46
C ALA A 421 -12.26 -7.97 30.21
N SER A 422 -13.25 -7.76 29.34
CA SER A 422 -13.11 -7.02 28.07
C SER A 422 -12.74 -5.54 28.24
N ASN A 423 -12.72 -5.02 29.46
CA ASN A 423 -12.35 -3.63 29.79
C ASN A 423 -11.16 -3.51 30.76
N GLN A 424 -10.44 -4.61 31.06
CA GLN A 424 -9.20 -4.56 31.84
C GLN A 424 -7.93 -5.04 31.08
N ILE A 425 -6.78 -4.48 31.42
CA ILE A 425 -5.44 -4.85 30.95
C ILE A 425 -4.53 -5.05 32.18
N GLU A 426 -3.79 -6.13 32.23
CA GLU A 426 -2.79 -6.42 33.27
C GLU A 426 -1.41 -5.95 32.85
N VAL A 427 -0.68 -5.24 33.71
CA VAL A 427 0.75 -4.98 33.54
C VAL A 427 1.52 -6.18 34.07
N VAL A 428 2.13 -6.96 33.19
CA VAL A 428 2.85 -8.19 33.57
C VAL A 428 4.28 -7.85 34.01
N THR A 429 4.96 -6.98 33.27
CA THR A 429 6.30 -6.49 33.63
C THR A 429 6.43 -4.99 33.37
N GLY A 430 7.30 -4.34 34.15
CA GLY A 430 7.61 -2.91 34.00
C GLY A 430 6.44 -1.99 34.40
N SER A 431 6.12 -1.03 33.54
CA SER A 431 5.08 -0.01 33.80
C SER A 431 4.28 0.34 32.55
N PHE A 432 3.03 0.72 32.76
CA PHE A 432 2.13 1.23 31.73
C PHE A 432 1.46 2.50 32.24
N GLY A 433 1.42 3.54 31.40
CA GLY A 433 0.89 4.81 31.82
C GLY A 433 0.37 5.65 30.67
N PHE A 434 -0.53 6.54 31.05
CA PHE A 434 -1.13 7.55 30.21
C PHE A 434 -0.99 8.89 30.93
N THR A 435 -0.43 9.90 30.27
CA THR A 435 -0.35 11.25 30.83
C THR A 435 -1.08 12.23 29.92
N THR A 436 -1.85 13.13 30.53
CA THR A 436 -2.74 14.07 29.84
C THR A 436 -2.39 15.51 30.13
N ASN A 437 -2.79 16.42 29.21
CA ASN A 437 -2.91 17.85 29.49
C ASN A 437 -4.34 18.34 29.16
N PRO A 438 -5.09 18.93 30.11
CA PRO A 438 -4.77 19.10 31.53
C PRO A 438 -4.50 17.78 32.26
N ALA A 439 -3.67 17.86 33.31
CA ALA A 439 -3.33 16.71 34.13
C ALA A 439 -4.56 16.22 34.91
N GLY A 440 -4.60 14.91 35.23
CA GLY A 440 -5.63 14.31 36.09
C GLY A 440 -6.53 13.28 35.41
N HIS A 441 -6.45 13.12 34.09
CA HIS A 441 -7.20 12.10 33.33
C HIS A 441 -6.35 10.88 32.97
N GLY A 442 -5.05 10.94 33.26
CA GLY A 442 -4.11 9.85 33.09
C GLY A 442 -4.06 8.84 34.23
N PHE A 443 -3.22 7.83 34.05
CA PHE A 443 -2.94 6.81 35.06
C PHE A 443 -1.49 6.34 34.96
N SER A 444 -1.02 5.67 36.01
CA SER A 444 0.24 4.93 36.01
C SER A 444 0.01 3.63 36.74
N ALA A 445 0.40 2.53 36.10
CA ALA A 445 0.32 1.17 36.61
C ALA A 445 1.69 0.50 36.52
N SER A 446 2.02 -0.29 37.54
CA SER A 446 3.23 -1.11 37.64
C SER A 446 2.90 -2.59 37.51
N ALA A 447 3.92 -3.43 37.32
CA ALA A 447 3.78 -4.88 37.27
C ALA A 447 2.90 -5.44 38.41
N GLY A 448 1.97 -6.33 38.04
CA GLY A 448 0.96 -6.92 38.93
C GLY A 448 -0.30 -6.08 39.13
N GLN A 449 -0.37 -4.87 38.56
CA GLN A 449 -1.57 -4.04 38.57
C GLN A 449 -2.38 -4.21 37.29
N CYS A 450 -3.68 -4.00 37.42
CA CYS A 450 -4.61 -3.98 36.32
C CYS A 450 -5.16 -2.57 36.11
N VAL A 451 -5.24 -2.17 34.85
CA VAL A 451 -5.88 -0.94 34.38
C VAL A 451 -7.26 -1.31 33.85
N THR A 452 -8.30 -0.75 34.43
CA THR A 452 -9.68 -0.94 33.99
C THR A 452 -10.18 0.36 33.36
N SER A 453 -10.75 0.26 32.16
CA SER A 453 -11.42 1.38 31.49
C SER A 453 -12.93 1.34 31.74
N SER A 454 -13.52 2.53 31.85
CA SER A 454 -14.96 2.74 31.97
C SER A 454 -15.36 4.03 31.27
N SER A 455 -16.60 4.13 30.81
CA SER A 455 -17.13 5.38 30.28
C SER A 455 -17.56 6.27 31.45
N ALA A 456 -17.11 7.52 31.46
CA ALA A 456 -17.49 8.54 32.43
C ALA A 456 -18.03 9.76 31.68
N VAL A 457 -18.74 10.64 32.39
CA VAL A 457 -19.25 11.91 31.86
C VAL A 457 -18.70 13.04 32.71
N ASP A 458 -18.05 14.00 32.07
CA ASP A 458 -17.56 15.20 32.73
C ASP A 458 -18.75 16.06 33.16
N ALA A 459 -18.87 16.32 34.47
CA ALA A 459 -20.04 16.99 35.03
C ALA A 459 -20.18 18.46 34.60
N ALA A 460 -19.08 19.12 34.23
CA ALA A 460 -19.08 20.53 33.84
C ALA A 460 -19.49 20.72 32.38
N THR A 461 -19.06 19.80 31.51
CA THR A 461 -19.23 19.89 30.05
C THR A 461 -20.30 18.94 29.51
N GLY A 462 -20.71 17.94 30.30
CA GLY A 462 -21.63 16.87 29.87
C GLY A 462 -21.02 15.89 28.88
N ARG A 463 -19.69 15.92 28.67
CA ARG A 463 -19.00 15.12 27.64
C ARG A 463 -18.59 13.76 28.17
N SER A 464 -18.79 12.72 27.37
CA SER A 464 -18.26 11.40 27.68
C SER A 464 -16.75 11.35 27.50
N TYR A 465 -16.05 10.71 28.43
CA TYR A 465 -14.62 10.41 28.32
C TYR A 465 -14.33 9.02 28.90
N THR A 466 -13.19 8.45 28.53
CA THR A 466 -12.74 7.18 29.11
C THR A 466 -12.04 7.45 30.43
N GLN A 467 -12.58 6.92 31.52
CA GLN A 467 -11.94 6.94 32.83
C GLN A 467 -11.18 5.63 33.06
N TYR A 468 -9.93 5.76 33.48
CA TYR A 468 -9.08 4.63 33.84
C TYR A 468 -8.91 4.53 35.36
N THR A 469 -8.99 3.33 35.88
CA THR A 469 -8.69 3.03 37.29
C THR A 469 -7.62 1.96 37.38
N VAL A 470 -6.68 2.11 38.32
CA VAL A 470 -5.60 1.15 38.56
C VAL A 470 -5.87 0.42 39.87
N GLY A 471 -5.79 -0.90 39.86
CA GLY A 471 -6.04 -1.74 41.02
C GLY A 471 -5.33 -3.10 40.94
N ALA A 472 -5.61 -3.97 41.90
CA ALA A 472 -5.21 -5.37 41.81
C ALA A 472 -5.97 -6.06 40.66
N CYS A 473 -5.30 -7.00 39.99
CA CYS A 473 -5.96 -7.87 39.02
C CYS A 473 -6.95 -8.80 39.75
N LEU A 474 -8.16 -8.93 39.20
CA LEU A 474 -9.25 -9.73 39.76
C LEU A 474 -9.20 -11.18 39.30
#